data_AF-A0AAU9D3B0-F1
#
_entry.id   AF-A0AAU9D3B0-F1
#
_cell.length_a   1.000
_cell.length_b   1.000
_cell.length_c   1.000
_cell.angle_alpha   90.00
_cell.angle_beta   90.00
_cell.angle_gamma   90.00
#
_symmetry.space_group_name_H-M   'P 1'
#
loop_
_entity.id
_entity.type
_entity.pdbx_description
1 polymer ?
#
loop_
_entity_poly.entity_id
_entity_poly.type
_entity_poly.pdbx_seq_one_letter_code
_entity_poly.pdbx_strand_id
1 'polypeptide(L)'
;MKNDKYDFRTKEFGLTDEGVHLLRNGFNYKTLPFGELESLRISEGKDSNNWVLVLAVGLGCVGGSLYGMYMLYNFLTSPWPGKINIEVIISVFILLMFGGYMVYFSLKSGPLILISHKGKRYKFPLRELVKAGTLDAFTSWLKEKQGVLA
;
A
#
# COMPACT_ATOMS: atom_id res chain seq x y z
N MET A 1 20.15 -17.19 5.47
CA MET A 1 19.98 -18.10 4.31
C MET A 1 19.49 -17.29 3.13
N LYS A 2 20.40 -16.99 2.19
CA LYS A 2 20.07 -16.42 0.88
C LYS A 2 19.42 -17.56 0.08
N ASN A 3 18.12 -17.47 -0.18
CA ASN A 3 17.47 -18.40 -1.11
C ASN A 3 17.57 -17.76 -2.49
N ASP A 4 18.63 -18.11 -3.22
CA ASP A 4 18.96 -17.67 -4.59
C ASP A 4 18.00 -18.26 -5.65
N LYS A 5 16.72 -18.42 -5.31
CA LYS A 5 15.73 -19.00 -6.23
C LYS A 5 15.10 -17.97 -7.17
N TYR A 6 15.17 -16.69 -6.82
CA TYR A 6 14.46 -15.62 -7.54
C TYR A 6 15.45 -14.54 -7.95
N ASP A 7 15.40 -14.15 -9.22
CA ASP A 7 16.17 -13.01 -9.75
C ASP A 7 15.71 -11.71 -9.09
N PHE A 8 14.39 -11.59 -8.89
CA PHE A 8 13.77 -10.51 -8.15
C PHE A 8 12.72 -11.05 -7.19
N ARG A 9 12.71 -10.54 -5.96
CA ARG A 9 11.78 -10.97 -4.92
C ARG A 9 11.21 -9.79 -4.14
N THR A 10 9.91 -9.84 -3.92
CA THR A 10 9.18 -9.03 -2.94
C THR A 10 8.46 -9.95 -1.95
N LYS A 11 7.75 -9.38 -0.98
CA LYS A 11 6.87 -10.16 -0.08
C LYS A 11 5.71 -10.85 -0.81
N GLU A 12 5.27 -10.31 -1.93
CA GLU A 12 4.04 -10.71 -2.61
C GLU A 12 4.29 -11.48 -3.92
N PHE A 13 5.47 -11.34 -4.51
CA PHE A 13 5.84 -12.09 -5.71
C PHE A 13 7.35 -12.30 -5.82
N GLY A 14 7.76 -13.30 -6.60
CA GLY A 14 9.13 -13.52 -7.06
C GLY A 14 9.15 -13.79 -8.56
N LEU A 15 10.22 -13.38 -9.23
CA LEU A 15 10.45 -13.66 -10.64
C LEU A 15 11.57 -14.68 -10.79
N THR A 16 11.38 -15.57 -11.76
CA THR A 16 12.37 -16.52 -12.27
C THR A 16 12.31 -16.48 -13.80
N ASP A 17 13.19 -17.19 -14.48
CA ASP A 17 13.11 -17.39 -15.92
C ASP A 17 11.82 -18.10 -16.39
N GLU A 18 11.18 -18.90 -15.53
CA GLU A 18 9.97 -19.66 -15.87
C GLU A 18 8.70 -18.79 -15.84
N GLY A 19 8.65 -17.80 -14.95
CA GLY A 19 7.44 -16.99 -14.76
C GLY A 19 7.40 -16.18 -13.47
N VAL A 20 6.20 -15.68 -13.17
CA VAL A 20 5.92 -14.93 -11.95
C VAL A 20 5.35 -15.85 -10.88
N HIS A 21 6.08 -16.02 -9.79
CA HIS A 21 5.65 -16.74 -8.61
C HIS A 21 4.94 -15.80 -7.65
N LEU A 22 3.66 -16.05 -7.39
CA LEU A 22 2.91 -15.31 -6.38
C LEU A 22 3.22 -15.88 -5.01
N LEU A 23 3.59 -14.99 -4.10
CA LEU A 23 4.04 -15.34 -2.75
C LEU A 23 3.00 -14.92 -1.72
N ARG A 24 2.77 -15.78 -0.72
CA ARG A 24 2.01 -15.47 0.48
C ARG A 24 2.85 -15.85 1.69
N ASN A 25 3.15 -14.88 2.55
CA ASN A 25 4.09 -15.07 3.67
C ASN A 25 5.46 -15.61 3.19
N GLY A 26 5.88 -15.23 1.97
CA GLY A 26 7.14 -15.67 1.38
C GLY A 26 7.14 -17.06 0.74
N PHE A 27 6.02 -17.80 0.77
CA PHE A 27 5.87 -19.10 0.11
C PHE A 27 5.13 -18.98 -1.21
N ASN A 28 5.61 -19.69 -2.25
CA ASN A 28 4.95 -19.72 -3.55
C ASN A 28 3.63 -20.50 -3.45
N TYR A 29 2.51 -19.85 -3.77
CA TYR A 29 1.20 -20.49 -3.82
C TYR A 29 0.66 -20.61 -5.25
N LYS A 30 1.24 -19.87 -6.21
CA LYS A 30 0.82 -19.91 -7.61
C LYS A 30 1.95 -19.43 -8.51
N THR A 31 2.32 -20.23 -9.50
CA THR A 31 3.23 -19.82 -10.57
C THR A 31 2.43 -19.40 -11.80
N LEU A 32 2.76 -18.25 -12.37
CA LEU A 32 2.21 -17.73 -13.62
C LEU A 32 3.30 -17.81 -14.69
N PRO A 33 3.30 -18.84 -15.55
CA PRO A 33 4.31 -18.98 -16.60
C PRO A 33 4.20 -17.84 -17.61
N PHE A 34 5.34 -17.33 -18.11
CA PHE A 34 5.35 -16.18 -19.01
C PHE A 34 4.55 -16.41 -20.30
N GLY A 35 4.57 -17.63 -20.84
CA GLY A 35 3.82 -17.99 -22.05
C GLY A 35 2.29 -17.95 -21.89
N GLU A 36 1.76 -17.90 -20.66
CA GLU A 36 0.32 -17.74 -20.41
C GLU A 36 -0.09 -16.31 -20.02
N LEU A 37 0.86 -15.37 -19.92
CA LEU A 37 0.55 -14.01 -19.53
C LEU A 37 -0.02 -13.23 -20.72
N GLU A 38 -1.18 -12.61 -20.52
CA GLU A 38 -1.80 -11.75 -21.54
C GLU A 38 -1.12 -10.37 -21.58
N SER A 39 -0.72 -9.86 -20.42
CA SER A 39 0.04 -8.62 -20.33
C SER A 39 0.76 -8.52 -18.99
N LEU A 40 1.89 -7.84 -19.03
CA LEU A 40 2.71 -7.51 -17.89
C LEU A 40 3.17 -6.06 -18.08
N ARG A 41 2.85 -5.15 -17.15
CA ARG A 41 3.22 -3.74 -17.31
C ARG A 41 3.46 -3.08 -15.97
N ILE A 42 4.37 -2.11 -15.95
CA ILE A 42 4.59 -1.24 -14.79
C ILE A 42 3.72 0.00 -14.98
N SER A 43 2.98 0.36 -13.94
CA SER A 43 2.12 1.54 -13.91
C SER A 43 2.22 2.20 -12.56
N GLU A 44 1.98 3.50 -12.49
CA GLU A 44 1.73 4.14 -11.20
C GLU A 44 0.29 3.87 -10.75
N GLY A 45 0.10 3.68 -9.44
CA GLY A 45 -1.24 3.50 -8.88
C GLY A 45 -1.26 3.61 -7.36
N LYS A 46 -2.45 3.46 -6.78
CA LYS A 46 -2.64 3.45 -5.33
C LYS A 46 -2.21 2.10 -4.76
N ASP A 47 -1.46 2.14 -3.65
CA ASP A 47 -0.96 0.93 -2.97
C ASP A 47 -2.11 0.07 -2.43
N SER A 48 -3.22 0.70 -2.01
CA SER A 48 -4.40 0.00 -1.48
C SER A 48 -5.52 -0.07 -2.51
N ASN A 49 -6.07 -1.27 -2.73
CA ASN A 49 -7.27 -1.45 -3.56
C ASN A 49 -8.48 -0.69 -2.99
N ASN A 50 -8.56 -0.53 -1.66
CA ASN A 50 -9.67 0.13 -0.98
C ASN A 50 -9.32 1.54 -0.50
N TRP A 51 -8.44 2.24 -1.24
CA TRP A 51 -7.94 3.57 -0.83
C TRP A 51 -9.06 4.58 -0.56
N VAL A 52 -10.17 4.54 -1.31
CA VAL A 52 -11.32 5.43 -1.11
C VAL A 52 -11.96 5.21 0.27
N LEU A 53 -12.13 3.95 0.66
CA LEU A 53 -12.72 3.60 1.96
C LEU A 53 -11.78 4.02 3.10
N VAL A 54 -10.48 3.76 2.95
CA VAL A 54 -9.47 4.18 3.94
C VAL A 54 -9.43 5.71 4.06
N LEU A 55 -9.55 6.43 2.94
CA LEU A 55 -9.63 7.89 2.92
C LEU A 55 -10.88 8.39 3.64
N ALA A 56 -12.04 7.81 3.35
CA ALA A 56 -13.30 8.18 3.98
C ALA A 56 -13.26 7.99 5.51
N VAL A 57 -12.74 6.85 5.98
CA VAL A 57 -12.55 6.59 7.42
C VAL A 57 -11.56 7.57 8.03
N GLY A 58 -10.43 7.82 7.36
CA GLY A 58 -9.42 8.79 7.82
C GLY A 58 -9.99 10.20 7.97
N LEU A 59 -10.74 10.68 6.97
CA LEU A 59 -11.43 11.98 7.02
C LEU A 59 -12.48 12.03 8.14
N GLY A 60 -13.21 10.93 8.37
CA GLY A 60 -14.14 10.81 9.49
C GLY A 60 -13.45 10.95 10.84
N CYS A 61 -12.31 10.28 11.04
CA CYS A 61 -11.51 10.41 12.26
C CYS A 61 -10.97 11.84 12.45
N VAL A 62 -10.45 12.46 11.39
CA VAL A 62 -9.97 13.86 11.43
C VAL A 62 -11.13 14.80 11.76
N GLY A 63 -12.26 14.70 11.07
CA GLY A 63 -13.44 15.53 11.33
C GLY A 63 -13.98 15.37 12.74
N GLY A 64 -14.08 14.12 13.23
CA GLY A 64 -14.48 13.83 14.61
C GLY A 64 -13.51 14.41 15.64
N SER A 65 -12.20 14.34 15.39
CA SER A 65 -11.19 14.95 16.28
C SER A 65 -11.27 16.47 16.31
N LEU A 66 -11.49 17.13 15.16
CA LEU A 66 -11.67 18.58 15.09
C LEU A 66 -12.94 19.02 15.84
N TYR A 67 -14.02 18.26 15.71
CA TYR A 67 -15.24 18.49 16.49
C TYR A 67 -14.98 18.30 18.00
N GLY A 68 -14.23 17.27 18.39
CA GLY A 68 -13.81 17.06 19.77
C GLY A 68 -12.97 18.22 20.32
N MET A 69 -12.03 18.74 19.53
CA MET A 69 -11.24 19.93 19.89
C MET A 69 -12.12 21.17 20.07
N TYR A 70 -13.11 21.38 19.19
CA TYR A 70 -14.07 22.47 19.31
C TYR A 70 -14.90 22.37 20.60
N MET A 71 -15.36 21.16 20.96
CA MET A 71 -16.09 20.93 22.21
C MET A 71 -15.22 21.17 23.44
N LEU A 72 -13.96 20.72 23.42
CA LEU A 72 -12.98 20.99 24.47
C LEU A 72 -12.71 22.49 24.63
N TYR A 73 -12.53 23.21 23.52
CA TYR A 73 -12.35 24.65 23.53
C TYR A 73 -13.54 25.36 24.18
N ASN A 74 -14.76 25.05 23.76
CA ASN A 74 -15.96 25.65 24.34
C ASN A 74 -16.09 25.36 25.84
N PHE A 75 -15.74 24.14 26.27
CA PHE A 75 -15.73 23.78 27.69
C PHE A 75 -14.69 24.60 28.47
N LEU A 76 -13.48 24.75 27.94
CA LEU A 76 -12.41 25.53 28.58
C LEU A 76 -12.72 27.03 28.69
N THR A 77 -13.49 27.56 27.74
CA THR A 77 -13.93 28.97 27.76
C THR A 77 -15.22 29.19 28.54
N SER A 78 -15.91 28.12 28.95
CA SER A 78 -17.16 28.21 29.69
C SER A 78 -16.90 28.65 31.14
N PRO A 79 -17.71 29.56 31.70
CA PRO A 79 -17.59 29.97 33.10
C PRO A 79 -17.97 28.88 34.12
N TRP A 80 -18.30 27.67 33.66
CA TRP A 80 -18.75 26.58 34.51
C TRP A 80 -17.57 25.86 35.19
N PRO A 81 -17.64 25.61 36.51
CA PRO A 81 -16.61 24.85 37.21
C PRO A 81 -16.69 23.37 36.81
N GLY A 82 -15.88 22.99 35.83
CA GLY A 82 -15.81 21.64 35.31
C GLY A 82 -14.41 21.05 35.41
N LYS A 83 -14.32 19.74 35.70
CA LYS A 83 -13.06 18.99 35.60
C LYS A 83 -12.98 18.35 34.22
N ILE A 84 -11.86 18.52 33.53
CA ILE A 84 -11.57 17.81 32.28
C ILE A 84 -10.69 16.62 32.61
N ASN A 85 -11.16 15.43 32.22
CA ASN A 85 -10.36 14.21 32.27
C ASN A 85 -9.29 14.29 31.16
N ILE A 86 -8.02 14.11 31.53
CA ILE A 86 -6.90 14.18 30.60
C ILE A 86 -7.02 13.15 29.47
N GLU A 87 -7.67 12.03 29.75
CA GLU A 87 -7.98 10.96 28.79
C GLU A 87 -8.81 11.48 27.61
N VAL A 88 -9.72 12.43 27.84
CA VAL A 88 -10.53 13.03 26.76
C VAL A 88 -9.63 13.81 25.81
N ILE A 89 -8.73 14.64 26.36
CA ILE A 89 -7.77 15.42 25.57
C ILE A 89 -6.89 14.46 24.76
N ILE A 90 -6.29 13.46 25.43
CA ILE A 90 -5.41 12.48 24.78
C ILE A 90 -6.15 11.72 23.67
N SER A 91 -7.39 11.29 23.90
CA SER A 91 -8.17 10.52 22.91
C SER A 91 -8.42 11.31 21.62
N VAL A 92 -8.69 12.62 21.72
CA VAL A 92 -8.86 13.50 20.56
C VAL A 92 -7.58 13.60 19.75
N PHE A 93 -6.42 13.73 20.39
CA PHE A 93 -5.13 13.76 19.71
C PHE A 93 -4.78 12.42 19.06
N ILE A 94 -5.00 11.30 19.74
CA ILE A 94 -4.79 9.96 19.17
C ILE A 94 -5.67 9.76 17.94
N LEU A 95 -6.94 10.15 18.02
CA LEU A 95 -7.87 10.05 16.90
C LEU A 95 -7.43 10.91 15.70
N LEU A 96 -6.96 12.14 15.96
CA LEU A 96 -6.42 13.03 14.93
C LEU A 96 -5.19 12.42 14.25
N MET A 97 -4.23 11.92 15.04
CA MET A 97 -3.00 11.30 14.51
C MET A 97 -3.33 10.05 13.68
N PHE A 98 -4.24 9.20 14.18
CA PHE A 98 -4.67 8.01 13.48
C PHE A 98 -5.39 8.36 12.16
N GLY A 99 -6.33 9.30 12.20
CA GLY A 99 -7.02 9.78 11.01
C GLY A 99 -6.07 10.39 9.98
N GLY A 100 -5.15 11.25 10.43
CA GLY A 100 -4.12 11.85 9.58
C GLY A 100 -3.21 10.81 8.92
N TYR A 101 -2.79 9.78 9.67
CA TYR A 101 -2.03 8.66 9.12
C TYR A 101 -2.82 7.89 8.06
N MET A 102 -4.10 7.60 8.29
CA MET A 102 -4.95 6.92 7.31
C MET A 102 -5.13 7.75 6.03
N VAL A 103 -5.35 9.05 6.14
CA VAL A 103 -5.43 9.96 5.00
C VAL A 103 -4.12 9.91 4.21
N TYR A 104 -2.97 10.11 4.87
CA TYR A 104 -1.67 10.02 4.23
C TYR A 104 -1.45 8.68 3.52
N PHE A 105 -1.77 7.56 4.20
CA PHE A 105 -1.61 6.22 3.64
C PHE A 105 -2.52 5.98 2.43
N SER A 106 -3.77 6.44 2.47
CA SER A 106 -4.72 6.31 1.35
C SER A 106 -4.32 7.12 0.12
N LEU A 107 -3.63 8.24 0.33
CA LEU A 107 -3.18 9.11 -0.76
C LEU A 107 -1.88 8.63 -1.39
N LYS A 108 -1.12 7.78 -0.69
CA LYS A 108 0.14 7.24 -1.17
C LYS A 108 -0.05 6.45 -2.47
N SER A 109 0.66 6.87 -3.50
CA SER A 109 0.83 6.17 -4.76
C SER A 109 2.26 5.67 -4.92
N GLY A 110 2.44 4.68 -5.78
CA GLY A 110 3.75 4.12 -6.08
C GLY A 110 3.74 3.31 -7.38
N PRO A 111 4.92 2.85 -7.82
CA PRO A 111 5.03 1.96 -8.96
C PRO A 111 4.45 0.58 -8.59
N LEU A 112 3.60 0.09 -9.47
CA LEU A 112 2.93 -1.21 -9.37
C LEU A 112 3.25 -2.03 -10.63
N ILE A 113 3.35 -3.35 -10.46
CA ILE A 113 3.29 -4.27 -11.58
C ILE A 113 1.86 -4.79 -11.73
N LEU A 114 1.35 -4.71 -12.96
CA LEU A 114 0.05 -5.21 -13.37
C LEU A 114 0.26 -6.46 -14.22
N ILE A 115 -0.30 -7.58 -13.77
CA ILE A 115 -0.19 -8.88 -14.44
C ILE A 115 -1.59 -9.33 -14.85
N SER A 116 -1.83 -9.56 -16.13
CA SER A 116 -3.08 -10.16 -16.62
C SER A 116 -2.86 -11.61 -17.00
N HIS A 117 -3.64 -12.52 -16.42
CA HIS A 117 -3.55 -13.96 -16.65
C HIS A 117 -4.95 -14.57 -16.61
N LYS A 118 -5.37 -15.21 -17.72
CA LYS A 118 -6.67 -15.90 -17.84
C LYS A 118 -7.84 -15.00 -17.40
N GLY A 119 -7.85 -13.75 -17.87
CA GLY A 119 -8.85 -12.73 -17.53
C GLY A 119 -8.77 -12.16 -16.10
N LYS A 120 -7.85 -12.62 -15.25
CA LYS A 120 -7.63 -12.07 -13.90
C LYS A 120 -6.48 -11.08 -13.89
N ARG A 121 -6.68 -9.95 -13.23
CA ARG A 121 -5.66 -8.91 -13.05
C ARG A 121 -5.09 -8.96 -11.64
N TYR A 122 -3.79 -9.12 -11.54
CA TYR A 122 -3.02 -9.04 -10.30
C TYR A 122 -2.27 -7.71 -10.25
N LYS A 123 -2.22 -7.10 -9.08
CA LYS A 123 -1.52 -5.85 -8.84
C LYS A 123 -0.59 -6.03 -7.64
N PHE A 124 0.68 -5.73 -7.82
CA PHE A 124 1.66 -5.80 -6.73
C PHE A 124 2.51 -4.53 -6.68
N PRO A 125 2.74 -3.95 -5.50
CA PRO A 125 3.58 -2.77 -5.35
C PRO A 125 5.06 -3.13 -5.50
N LEU A 126 5.78 -2.29 -6.24
CA LEU A 126 7.22 -2.43 -6.49
C LEU A 126 8.06 -1.64 -5.47
N ARG A 127 7.45 -1.18 -4.38
CA ARG A 127 8.09 -0.32 -3.38
C ARG A 127 9.32 -0.96 -2.74
N GLU A 128 9.33 -2.28 -2.58
CA GLU A 128 10.50 -2.99 -2.05
C GLU A 128 11.69 -2.92 -3.01
N LEU A 129 11.46 -3.00 -4.32
CA LEU A 129 12.49 -2.85 -5.35
C LEU A 129 12.97 -1.40 -5.44
N VAL A 130 12.06 -0.43 -5.29
CA VAL A 130 12.43 1.00 -5.20
C VAL A 130 13.36 1.25 -4.01
N LYS A 131 12.99 0.75 -2.83
CA LYS A 131 13.80 0.88 -1.61
C LYS A 131 15.16 0.20 -1.72
N ALA A 132 15.23 -0.91 -2.47
CA ALA A 132 16.47 -1.64 -2.72
C ALA A 132 17.33 -0.99 -3.82
N GLY A 133 16.83 0.02 -4.54
CA GLY A 133 17.54 0.62 -5.67
C GLY A 133 17.64 -0.31 -6.90
N THR A 134 16.85 -1.38 -6.95
CA THR A 134 16.92 -2.40 -8.02
C THR A 134 15.78 -2.27 -9.03
N LEU A 135 14.99 -1.19 -8.97
CA LEU A 135 13.85 -0.99 -9.88
C LEU A 135 14.30 -0.88 -11.34
N ASP A 136 15.38 -0.16 -11.63
CA ASP A 136 15.86 0.02 -13.01
C ASP A 136 16.33 -1.31 -13.60
N ALA A 137 17.11 -2.09 -12.85
CA ALA A 137 17.53 -3.44 -13.24
C ALA A 137 16.32 -4.35 -13.50
N PHE A 138 15.30 -4.29 -12.64
CA PHE A 138 14.04 -5.01 -12.82
C PHE A 138 13.30 -4.60 -14.10
N THR A 139 13.23 -3.30 -14.39
CA THR A 139 12.57 -2.82 -15.61
C THR A 139 13.31 -3.23 -16.88
N SER A 140 14.65 -3.20 -16.86
CA SER A 140 15.49 -3.65 -17.97
C SER A 140 15.33 -5.15 -18.21
N TRP A 141 15.37 -5.95 -17.15
CA TRP A 141 15.14 -7.40 -17.21
C TRP A 141 13.75 -7.74 -17.76
N LEU A 142 12.71 -7.02 -17.33
CA LEU A 142 11.36 -7.22 -17.85
C LEU A 142 11.23 -6.86 -19.33
N LYS A 143 11.88 -5.78 -19.78
CA LYS A 143 11.86 -5.38 -21.20
C LYS A 143 12.53 -6.43 -22.09
N GLU A 144 13.63 -7.01 -21.63
CA GLU A 144 14.31 -8.10 -22.34
C GLU A 144 13.38 -9.32 -22.48
N LYS A 145 12.72 -9.74 -21.40
CA LYS A 145 11.79 -10.89 -21.42
C LYS A 145 10.50 -10.61 -22.21
N GLN A 146 9.96 -9.39 -22.18
CA GLN A 146 8.78 -9.02 -22.96
C GLN A 146 9.07 -8.84 -24.45
N GLY A 147 10.28 -8.41 -24.81
CA GLY A 147 10.72 -8.36 -26.21
C GLY A 147 10.77 -9.74 -26.88
N VAL A 148 10.76 -10.82 -26.10
CA VAL A 148 10.65 -12.21 -26.56
C VAL A 148 9.19 -12.66 -26.75
N LEU A 149 8.22 -11.90 -26.22
CA LEU A 149 6.77 -12.17 -26.32
C LEU A 149 6.05 -11.26 -27.34
N ALA A 150 6.81 -10.45 -28.10
CA ALA A 150 6.30 -9.60 -29.17
C ALA A 150 6.33 -10.32 -30.53
#